data_AF-A0A2E6W1J2-F1
#
_entry.id   AF-A0A2E6W1J2-F1
#
_cell.length_a   1.000
_cell.length_b   1.000
_cell.length_c   1.000
_cell.angle_alpha   90.00
_cell.angle_beta   90.00
_cell.angle_gamma   90.00
#
_symmetry.space_group_name_H-M   'P 1'
#
loop_
_entity.id
_entity.type
_entity.pdbx_description
1 polymer ?
#
loop_
_entity_poly.entity_id
_entity_poly.type
_entity_poly.pdbx_seq_one_letter_code
_entity_poly.pdbx_strand_id
1 'polypeptide(L)'
;MFGWQRPCYLLGEGYAKSFEELIKETNWESYGTGNYEKCADCMVHCGYEPTAVADTIAHPIKALKVALFGIDTEKPLAPEVPLNNQRPAEFVFENLVKTLSEQKDRVEENIKSDAA
;
A
#
# COMPACT_ATOMS: atom_id res chain seq x y z
N MET A 1 19.77 4.23 -10.14
CA MET A 1 18.37 3.86 -9.81
C MET A 1 18.38 3.11 -8.49
N PHE A 2 17.50 3.45 -7.54
CA PHE A 2 17.51 2.90 -6.16
C PHE A 2 16.84 1.51 -6.02
N GLY A 3 16.28 0.98 -7.10
CA GLY A 3 15.57 -0.31 -7.12
C GLY A 3 14.06 -0.14 -7.30
N TRP A 4 13.31 -1.14 -6.85
CA TRP A 4 11.86 -1.18 -6.85
C TRP A 4 11.31 -0.58 -5.57
N GLN A 5 10.40 0.40 -5.66
CA GLN A 5 9.78 0.96 -4.47
C GLN A 5 8.94 -0.11 -3.74
N ARG A 6 9.01 -0.13 -2.40
CA ARG A 6 8.15 -0.97 -1.56
C ARG A 6 6.66 -0.65 -1.82
N PRO A 7 5.72 -1.57 -1.51
CA PRO A 7 4.42 -1.70 -2.19
C PRO A 7 3.50 -0.48 -2.17
N CYS A 8 3.59 0.36 -1.15
CA CYS A 8 2.78 1.57 -1.05
C CYS A 8 3.66 2.81 -1.17
N TYR A 9 3.63 3.44 -2.34
CA TYR A 9 4.47 4.60 -2.61
C TYR A 9 4.17 5.78 -1.67
N LEU A 10 2.92 5.88 -1.19
CA LEU A 10 2.49 6.89 -0.21
C LEU A 10 3.14 6.71 1.16
N LEU A 11 3.50 5.48 1.52
CA LEU A 11 4.14 5.18 2.82
C LEU A 11 5.65 5.39 2.76
N GLY A 12 6.25 5.23 1.57
CA GLY A 12 7.65 5.56 1.34
C GLY A 12 8.62 4.74 2.21
N GLU A 13 8.32 3.47 2.47
CA GLU A 13 9.10 2.62 3.41
C GLU A 13 10.40 2.04 2.81
N GLY A 14 10.78 2.52 1.63
CA GLY A 14 12.06 2.24 0.99
C GLY A 14 11.96 1.46 -0.31
N TYR A 15 13.07 0.80 -0.66
CA TYR A 15 13.26 0.16 -1.96
C TYR A 15 13.82 -1.26 -1.80
N ALA A 16 13.36 -2.17 -2.65
CA ALA A 16 13.91 -3.51 -2.87
C ALA A 16 14.87 -3.48 -4.07
N LYS A 17 15.91 -4.32 -4.08
CA LYS A 17 16.92 -4.30 -5.16
C LYS A 17 16.39 -4.89 -6.46
N SER A 18 15.40 -5.78 -6.39
CA SER A 18 14.76 -6.42 -7.54
C SER A 18 13.25 -6.58 -7.32
N PHE A 19 12.53 -6.84 -8.42
CA PHE A 19 11.11 -7.18 -8.35
C PHE A 19 10.87 -8.47 -7.55
N GLU A 20 11.77 -9.45 -7.69
CA GLU A 20 11.67 -10.70 -6.97
C GLU A 20 11.76 -10.49 -5.45
N GLU A 21 12.68 -9.65 -4.99
CA GLU A 21 12.79 -9.25 -3.58
C GLU A 21 11.53 -8.53 -3.12
N LEU A 22 11.02 -7.58 -3.92
CA LEU A 22 9.77 -6.87 -3.62
C LEU A 22 8.61 -7.85 -3.41
N ILE A 23 8.46 -8.85 -4.27
CA ILE A 23 7.34 -9.79 -4.20
C ILE A 23 7.50 -10.78 -3.05
N LYS A 24 8.70 -11.33 -2.85
CA LYS A 24 8.92 -12.45 -1.92
C LYS A 24 9.18 -12.01 -0.48
N GLU A 25 9.86 -10.88 -0.27
CA GLU A 25 10.30 -10.46 1.07
C GLU A 25 9.39 -9.41 1.69
N THR A 26 8.42 -8.87 0.94
CA THR A 26 7.42 -7.97 1.51
C THR A 26 6.47 -8.76 2.41
N ASN A 27 6.32 -8.30 3.65
CA ASN A 27 5.28 -8.80 4.54
C ASN A 27 3.91 -8.22 4.16
N TRP A 28 3.24 -8.81 3.18
CA TRP A 28 1.96 -8.33 2.64
C TRP A 28 0.86 -8.21 3.68
N GLU A 29 0.82 -9.12 4.65
CA GLU A 29 -0.16 -9.12 5.75
C GLU A 29 0.00 -7.91 6.69
N SER A 30 1.15 -7.23 6.65
CA SER A 30 1.38 -6.00 7.43
C SER A 30 0.86 -4.73 6.75
N TYR A 31 0.20 -4.84 5.60
CA TYR A 31 -0.40 -3.72 4.87
C TYR A 31 -1.92 -3.86 4.81
N GLY A 32 -2.60 -2.72 4.64
CA GLY A 32 -4.05 -2.66 4.51
C GLY A 32 -4.76 -2.22 5.78
N THR A 33 -6.03 -1.88 5.60
CA THR A 33 -6.91 -1.36 6.64
C THR A 33 -7.12 -2.41 7.73
N GLY A 34 -6.86 -2.04 8.99
CA GLY A 34 -6.91 -2.99 10.11
C GLY A 34 -5.58 -3.69 10.39
N ASN A 35 -4.62 -3.66 9.46
CA ASN A 35 -3.29 -4.24 9.65
C ASN A 35 -2.21 -3.18 9.94
N TYR A 36 -2.32 -1.98 9.37
CA TYR A 36 -1.36 -0.90 9.57
C TYR A 36 -2.04 0.44 9.85
N GLU A 37 -1.59 1.15 10.88
CA GLU A 37 -2.09 2.47 11.27
C GLU A 37 -2.09 3.49 10.12
N LYS A 38 -1.04 3.50 9.29
CA LYS A 38 -0.98 4.40 8.12
C LYS A 38 -1.92 4.03 6.97
N CYS A 39 -2.53 2.86 7.01
CA CYS A 39 -3.51 2.40 6.02
C CYS A 39 -4.96 2.60 6.48
N ALA A 40 -5.20 3.10 7.69
CA ALA A 40 -6.54 3.15 8.28
C ALA A 40 -7.56 3.97 7.48
N ASP A 41 -7.14 5.08 6.87
CA ASP A 41 -8.08 6.07 6.32
C ASP A 41 -8.02 6.26 4.80
N CYS A 42 -6.95 5.82 4.14
CA CYS A 42 -6.67 6.25 2.76
C CYS A 42 -7.49 5.53 1.68
N MET A 43 -8.09 4.37 2.00
CA MET A 43 -8.94 3.57 1.09
C MET A 43 -8.35 3.25 -0.30
N VAL A 44 -7.03 3.35 -0.49
CA VAL A 44 -6.36 3.08 -1.78
C VAL A 44 -5.92 1.62 -1.95
N HIS A 45 -6.33 0.74 -1.04
CA HIS A 45 -5.99 -0.68 -1.16
C HIS A 45 -6.70 -1.27 -2.39
N CYS A 46 -5.95 -1.98 -3.24
CA CYS A 46 -6.48 -2.53 -4.49
C CYS A 46 -7.64 -3.52 -4.31
N GLY A 47 -7.87 -4.02 -3.09
CA GLY A 47 -8.92 -4.98 -2.77
C GLY A 47 -10.35 -4.43 -2.72
N TYR A 48 -10.57 -3.12 -2.57
CA TYR A 48 -11.92 -2.57 -2.38
C TYR A 48 -12.83 -2.79 -3.59
N GLU A 49 -12.36 -2.39 -4.79
CA GLU A 49 -13.10 -2.54 -6.04
C GLU A 49 -13.39 -4.01 -6.42
N PRO A 50 -12.40 -4.93 -6.45
CA PRO A 50 -12.65 -6.32 -6.84
C PRO A 50 -13.55 -7.05 -5.85
N THR A 51 -13.52 -6.70 -4.56
CA THR A 51 -14.45 -7.27 -3.57
C THR A 51 -15.89 -6.88 -3.88
N ALA A 52 -16.15 -5.63 -4.29
CA ALA A 52 -17.48 -5.19 -4.69
C ALA A 52 -17.97 -5.91 -5.96
N VAL A 53 -17.07 -6.14 -6.94
CA VAL A 53 -17.38 -6.92 -8.14
C VAL A 53 -17.69 -8.37 -7.78
N ALA A 54 -16.88 -8.99 -6.93
CA ALA A 54 -17.10 -10.36 -6.47
C ALA A 54 -18.44 -10.51 -5.74
N ASP A 55 -18.80 -9.56 -4.87
CA ASP A 55 -20.09 -9.52 -4.18
C ASP A 55 -21.27 -9.41 -5.15
N THR A 56 -21.13 -8.60 -6.21
CA THR A 56 -22.14 -8.43 -7.26
C THR A 56 -22.40 -9.75 -8.00
N ILE A 57 -21.33 -10.48 -8.34
CA ILE A 57 -21.42 -11.77 -9.02
C ILE A 57 -22.01 -12.84 -8.09
N ALA A 58 -21.60 -12.86 -6.81
CA ALA A 58 -22.07 -13.83 -5.82
C ALA A 58 -23.55 -13.60 -5.42
N HIS A 59 -24.02 -12.35 -5.45
CA HIS A 59 -25.36 -11.96 -4.97
C HIS A 59 -26.19 -11.25 -6.05
N PRO A 60 -26.64 -11.96 -7.11
CA PRO A 60 -27.33 -11.35 -8.26
C PRO A 60 -28.65 -10.65 -7.91
N ILE A 61 -29.38 -11.14 -6.89
CA ILE A 61 -30.62 -10.50 -6.43
C ILE A 61 -30.32 -9.16 -5.75
N LYS A 62 -29.23 -9.08 -4.96
CA LYS A 62 -28.77 -7.83 -4.34
C LYS A 62 -28.35 -6.83 -5.41
N ALA A 63 -27.60 -7.29 -6.41
CA ALA A 63 -27.19 -6.48 -7.55
C ALA A 63 -28.39 -5.93 -8.34
N LEU A 64 -29.38 -6.77 -8.66
CA LEU A 64 -30.60 -6.35 -9.36
C LEU A 64 -31.37 -5.30 -8.57
N LYS A 65 -31.48 -5.45 -7.25
CA LYS A 65 -32.14 -4.46 -6.39
C LYS A 65 -31.45 -3.10 -6.47
N VAL A 66 -30.12 -3.07 -6.40
CA VAL A 66 -29.34 -1.83 -6.52
C VAL A 66 -29.47 -1.22 -7.91
N ALA A 67 -29.50 -2.04 -8.96
CA ALA A 67 -29.69 -1.57 -10.34
C ALA A 67 -31.07 -0.92 -10.56
N LEU A 68 -32.11 -1.43 -9.92
CA LEU A 68 -33.49 -0.91 -10.06
C LEU A 68 -33.81 0.27 -9.14
N PHE A 69 -33.27 0.27 -7.93
CA PHE A 69 -33.67 1.22 -6.88
C PHE A 69 -32.54 2.15 -6.41
N GLY A 70 -31.34 2.00 -6.94
CA GLY A 70 -30.15 2.76 -6.54
C GLY A 70 -29.47 2.23 -5.29
N ILE A 71 -28.41 2.92 -4.87
CA ILE A 71 -27.71 2.67 -3.60
C ILE A 71 -28.49 3.27 -2.43
N ASP A 72 -28.47 2.59 -1.29
CA ASP A 72 -29.08 3.10 -0.06
C ASP A 72 -28.13 4.09 0.62
N THR A 73 -28.55 5.35 0.76
CA THR A 73 -27.76 6.43 1.37
C THR A 73 -28.29 6.90 2.72
N GLU A 74 -29.42 6.35 3.18
CA GLU A 74 -30.12 6.79 4.40
C GLU A 74 -29.85 5.88 5.58
N LYS A 75 -29.63 4.58 5.32
CA LYS A 75 -29.32 3.63 6.40
C LYS A 75 -27.93 3.87 6.97
N PRO A 76 -27.70 3.54 8.25
CA PRO A 76 -26.36 3.50 8.80
C PRO A 76 -25.44 2.64 7.93
N LEU A 77 -24.23 3.15 7.68
CA LEU A 77 -23.20 2.42 6.95
C LEU A 77 -22.88 1.10 7.67
N ALA A 78 -22.37 0.14 6.90
CA ALA A 78 -21.84 -1.09 7.48
C ALA A 78 -20.77 -0.77 8.54
N PRO A 79 -20.67 -1.56 9.61
CA PRO A 79 -19.67 -1.32 10.64
C PRO A 79 -18.26 -1.42 10.04
N GLU A 80 -17.41 -0.49 10.44
CA GLU A 80 -16.01 -0.47 10.00
C GLU A 80 -15.22 -1.65 10.56
N VAL A 81 -14.14 -2.01 9.85
CA VAL A 81 -13.21 -3.04 10.31
C VAL A 81 -12.52 -2.59 11.62
N PRO A 82 -12.26 -3.52 12.55
CA PRO A 82 -11.60 -3.18 13.80
C PRO A 82 -10.16 -2.70 13.56
N LEU A 83 -9.80 -1.55 14.11
CA LEU A 83 -8.47 -0.94 13.96
C LEU A 83 -7.55 -1.20 15.17
N ASN A 84 -8.06 -1.87 16.20
CA ASN A 84 -7.35 -2.08 17.47
C ASN A 84 -6.11 -2.97 17.39
N ASN A 85 -5.99 -3.79 16.34
CA ASN A 85 -4.88 -4.74 16.17
C ASN A 85 -3.89 -4.32 15.07
N GLN A 86 -3.92 -3.05 14.66
CA GLN A 86 -3.00 -2.52 13.67
C GLN A 86 -1.57 -2.44 14.23
N ARG A 87 -0.57 -2.68 13.37
CA ARG A 87 0.81 -2.33 13.69
C ARG A 87 0.97 -0.80 13.72
N PRO A 88 1.86 -0.27 14.58
CA PRO A 88 2.05 1.17 14.74
C PRO A 88 2.74 1.81 13.53
N ALA A 89 2.45 3.09 13.28
CA ALA A 89 3.07 3.90 12.23
C ALA A 89 4.60 4.03 12.39
N GLU A 90 5.36 3.69 11.35
CA GLU A 90 6.83 3.83 11.33
C GLU A 90 7.29 5.04 10.51
N PHE A 91 7.82 6.08 11.15
CA PHE A 91 8.22 7.32 10.45
C PHE A 91 9.66 7.26 9.95
N VAL A 92 9.90 6.52 8.87
CA VAL A 92 11.26 6.24 8.34
C VAL A 92 11.79 7.24 7.31
N PHE A 93 11.03 8.30 6.99
CA PHE A 93 11.35 9.22 5.88
C PHE A 93 12.73 9.86 5.98
N GLU A 94 13.08 10.44 7.14
CA GLU A 94 14.38 11.11 7.33
C GLU A 94 15.55 10.16 7.15
N ASN A 95 15.46 8.97 7.75
CA ASN A 95 16.47 7.93 7.64
C ASN A 95 16.62 7.47 6.19
N LEU A 96 15.50 7.30 5.47
CA LEU A 96 15.51 6.91 4.07
C LEU A 96 16.21 7.97 3.20
N VAL A 97 15.86 9.24 3.37
CA VAL A 97 16.47 10.34 2.61
C VAL A 97 17.97 10.40 2.87
N LYS A 98 18.39 10.22 4.13
CA LYS A 98 19.81 10.17 4.49
C LYS A 98 20.52 9.02 3.78
N THR A 99 20.01 7.79 3.90
CA THR A 99 20.61 6.61 3.28
C THR A 99 20.68 6.72 1.75
N LEU A 100 19.64 7.23 1.10
CA LEU A 100 19.62 7.38 -0.36
C LEU A 100 20.60 8.48 -0.83
N SER A 101 20.76 9.55 -0.05
CA SER A 101 21.76 10.60 -0.32
C SER A 101 23.18 10.04 -0.23
N GLU A 102 23.50 9.32 0.85
CA GLU A 102 24.81 8.67 1.01
C GLU A 102 25.11 7.65 -0.10
N GLN A 103 24.10 6.88 -0.54
CA GLN A 103 24.24 5.96 -1.66
C GLN A 103 24.53 6.69 -2.97
N LYS A 104 23.87 7.82 -3.21
CA LYS A 104 24.12 8.66 -4.39
C LYS A 104 25.56 9.16 -4.39
N ASP A 105 26.03 9.71 -3.26
CA ASP A 105 27.38 10.28 -3.15
C ASP A 105 28.45 9.21 -3.43
N ARG A 106 28.29 8.00 -2.87
CA ARG A 106 29.20 6.86 -3.11
C ARG A 106 29.25 6.43 -4.58
N VAL A 107 28.11 6.44 -5.26
CA VAL A 107 28.07 6.11 -6.70
C VAL A 107 28.77 7.20 -7.51
N GLU A 108 28.59 8.47 -7.16
CA GLU A 108 29.29 9.57 -7.82
C GLU A 108 30.81 9.53 -7.61
N GLU A 109 31.27 9.14 -6.42
CA GLU A 109 32.70 8.93 -6.14
C GLU A 109 33.29 7.79 -6.97
N ASN A 110 32.62 6.64 -7.05
CA ASN A 110 33.08 5.50 -7.86
C ASN A 110 33.15 5.84 -9.36
N ILE A 111 32.16 6.57 -9.89
CA ILE A 111 32.18 7.00 -11.29
C ILE A 111 33.37 7.92 -11.57
N LYS A 112 33.72 8.80 -10.62
CA LYS A 112 34.88 9.70 -10.76
C LYS A 112 36.20 8.94 -10.69
N SER A 113 36.32 7.90 -9.85
CA SER A 113 37.54 7.09 -9.77
C SER A 113 37.76 6.25 -11.02
N ASP A 114 36.68 5.69 -11.60
CA ASP A 114 36.77 4.84 -12.79
C ASP A 114 37.06 5.64 -14.08
N ALA A 115 36.83 6.96 -14.04
CA ALA A 115 37.08 7.88 -15.14
C ALA A 115 38.49 8.53 -15.12
N ALA A 116 39.28 8.29 -14.06
CA ALA A 116 40.64 8.83 -13.87
C ALA A 116 41.71 7.77 -14.16
#